data_AF-L7FH65-F1
#
_entry.id   AF-L7FH65-F1
#
_cell.length_a   1.000
_cell.length_b   1.000
_cell.length_c   1.000
_cell.angle_alpha   90.00
_cell.angle_beta   90.00
_cell.angle_gamma   90.00
#
_symmetry.space_group_name_H-M   'P 1'
#
loop_
_entity.id
_entity.type
_entity.pdbx_description
1 polymer ?
#
loop_
_entity_poly.entity_id
_entity_poly.type
_entity_poly.pdbx_seq_one_letter_code
_entity_poly.pdbx_strand_id
1 'polypeptide(L)'
;MNRRTIARKPARRAVALALGVAAVTALPLGLTASAEATPAEAAVSEPRTVVGSPSDSVTRIADFYGAYIDAQSGPGEGGKLAAELRKYYIHPDYLKKLVAWEEKNHADGVLRAQNVPVRWTVTDNGTADHTEAGITLTWGSGSTAGTTKLVVDMTRDHRIIHIGTKGIGGK
;
A
#
# COMPACT_ATOMS: atom_id res chain seq x y z
N MET A 1 41.55 -46.21 34.29
CA MET A 1 42.48 -45.31 35.00
C MET A 1 41.70 -44.31 35.85
N ASN A 2 42.03 -44.21 37.14
CA ASN A 2 41.54 -43.22 38.12
C ASN A 2 42.31 -41.88 37.96
N ARG A 3 41.76 -40.68 38.20
CA ARG A 3 41.73 -39.87 39.46
C ARG A 3 41.54 -38.39 39.01
N ARG A 4 41.02 -37.38 39.74
CA ARG A 4 40.25 -37.17 40.99
C ARG A 4 40.05 -35.64 41.15
N THR A 5 38.84 -35.21 41.55
CA THR A 5 38.46 -34.11 42.51
C THR A 5 38.80 -32.63 42.18
N ILE A 6 38.06 -31.59 42.62
CA ILE A 6 37.55 -31.27 43.98
C ILE A 6 36.23 -30.44 43.98
N ALA A 7 35.45 -30.72 45.05
CA ALA A 7 34.22 -30.17 45.63
C ALA A 7 34.05 -28.62 45.69
N ARG A 8 32.84 -28.07 45.90
CA ARG A 8 32.19 -27.86 47.23
C ARG A 8 30.63 -27.72 47.13
N LYS A 9 29.93 -28.35 48.07
CA LYS A 9 28.48 -28.26 48.42
C LYS A 9 28.28 -27.21 49.56
N PRO A 10 27.10 -27.12 50.24
CA PRO A 10 25.74 -26.74 49.79
C PRO A 10 25.15 -25.65 50.72
N ALA A 11 23.97 -25.09 50.39
CA ALA A 11 23.16 -24.40 51.39
C ALA A 11 21.68 -24.80 51.26
N ARG A 12 21.19 -25.47 52.31
CA ARG A 12 19.78 -25.65 52.64
C ARG A 12 19.36 -24.46 53.50
N ARG A 13 18.09 -24.03 53.40
CA ARG A 13 17.14 -23.93 54.54
C ARG A 13 15.84 -23.27 54.10
N ALA A 14 14.74 -23.98 54.39
CA ALA A 14 13.37 -23.48 54.38
C ALA A 14 13.12 -22.59 55.61
N VAL A 15 12.22 -21.62 55.49
CA VAL A 15 11.48 -21.01 56.62
C VAL A 15 10.07 -20.66 56.15
N ALA A 16 9.09 -21.06 56.97
CA ALA A 16 7.65 -20.86 56.83
C ALA A 16 7.18 -19.58 57.56
N LEU A 17 5.85 -19.38 57.59
CA LEU A 17 5.07 -18.37 58.37
C LEU A 17 5.01 -16.96 57.75
N ALA A 18 3.92 -16.19 57.79
CA ALA A 18 2.75 -16.22 58.67
C ALA A 18 1.53 -15.49 58.04
N LEU A 19 0.34 -15.85 58.53
CA LEU A 19 -0.89 -15.06 58.47
C LEU A 19 -0.71 -13.73 59.23
N GLY A 20 -1.22 -12.63 58.69
CA GLY A 20 -1.20 -11.31 59.31
C GLY A 20 -2.25 -10.36 58.72
N VAL A 21 -3.07 -9.81 59.60
CA VAL A 21 -4.37 -9.17 59.40
C VAL A 21 -4.27 -7.70 58.97
N ALA A 22 -5.22 -7.29 58.12
CA ALA A 22 -5.80 -5.96 57.89
C ALA A 22 -4.88 -4.75 57.59
N ALA A 23 -5.01 -4.25 56.37
CA ALA A 23 -5.18 -2.82 56.11
C ALA A 23 -6.22 -2.66 54.98
N VAL A 24 -7.45 -2.32 55.35
CA VAL A 24 -8.51 -1.92 54.43
C VAL A 24 -8.10 -0.57 53.85
N THR A 25 -7.52 -0.57 52.65
CA THR A 25 -7.48 0.63 51.82
C THR A 25 -8.79 0.68 51.05
N ALA A 26 -9.63 1.64 51.41
CA ALA A 26 -10.85 1.97 50.68
C ALA A 26 -10.47 2.36 49.24
N LEU A 27 -10.64 1.45 48.29
CA LEU A 27 -10.74 1.82 46.89
C LEU A 27 -12.08 2.53 46.70
N PRO A 28 -12.13 3.80 46.26
CA PRO A 28 -13.37 4.36 45.80
C PRO A 28 -13.82 3.57 44.57
N LEU A 29 -14.90 2.82 44.77
CA LEU A 29 -15.75 2.27 43.72
C LEU A 29 -16.18 3.40 42.79
N GLY A 30 -16.00 3.15 41.49
CA GLY A 30 -16.98 3.54 40.48
C GLY A 30 -17.10 5.02 40.18
N LEU A 31 -16.16 5.58 39.43
CA LEU A 31 -16.57 6.44 38.34
C LEU A 31 -16.89 5.54 37.15
N THR A 32 -18.18 5.26 36.98
CA THR A 32 -18.73 4.79 35.72
C THR A 32 -18.47 5.89 34.70
N ALA A 33 -17.33 5.81 34.01
CA ALA A 33 -17.19 6.48 32.73
C ALA A 33 -18.16 5.77 31.78
N SER A 34 -19.40 6.22 31.76
CA SER A 34 -20.26 6.04 30.59
C SER A 34 -19.58 6.83 29.48
N ALA A 35 -18.58 6.22 28.84
CA ALA A 35 -18.26 6.53 27.48
C ALA A 35 -19.50 6.09 26.70
N GLU A 36 -20.45 7.01 26.58
CA GLU A 36 -21.53 6.91 25.63
C GLU A 36 -20.82 6.78 24.29
N ALA A 37 -20.72 5.54 23.80
CA ALA A 37 -20.35 5.28 22.43
C ALA A 37 -21.50 5.88 21.61
N THR A 38 -21.35 7.15 21.25
CA THR A 38 -22.17 7.75 20.20
C THR A 38 -22.08 6.78 19.03
N PRO A 39 -23.21 6.20 18.58
CA PRO A 39 -23.20 5.43 17.36
C PRO A 39 -22.59 6.34 16.31
N ALA A 40 -21.45 5.95 15.74
CA ALA A 40 -20.94 6.64 14.58
C ALA A 40 -22.04 6.53 13.54
N GLU A 41 -22.81 7.60 13.33
CA GLU A 41 -23.75 7.68 12.23
C GLU A 41 -22.95 7.36 10.99
N ALA A 42 -23.25 6.21 10.38
CA ALA A 42 -22.66 5.83 9.12
C ALA A 42 -23.02 6.94 8.14
N ALA A 43 -22.07 7.82 7.85
CA ALA A 43 -22.25 8.91 6.91
C ALA A 43 -22.72 8.29 5.60
N VAL A 44 -24.00 8.49 5.28
CA VAL A 44 -24.58 8.02 4.04
C VAL A 44 -23.90 8.83 2.95
N SER A 45 -22.93 8.23 2.28
CA SER A 45 -22.21 8.88 1.20
C SER A 45 -23.21 9.16 0.08
N GLU A 46 -23.27 10.42 -0.37
CA GLU A 46 -24.14 10.78 -1.48
C GLU A 46 -23.80 9.93 -2.72
N PRO A 47 -24.80 9.58 -3.55
CA PRO A 47 -24.56 8.87 -4.79
C PRO A 47 -23.51 9.60 -5.64
N ARG A 48 -22.41 8.91 -5.95
CA ARG A 48 -21.36 9.44 -6.83
C ARG A 48 -21.59 9.02 -8.28
N THR A 49 -21.46 9.97 -9.20
CA THR A 49 -21.43 9.69 -10.64
C THR A 49 -19.97 9.70 -11.13
N VAL A 50 -19.62 8.75 -11.99
CA VAL A 50 -18.32 8.70 -12.68
C VAL A 50 -18.59 8.75 -14.18
N VAL A 51 -17.93 9.68 -14.87
CA VAL A 51 -18.03 9.85 -16.32
C VAL A 51 -16.66 9.58 -16.93
N GLY A 52 -16.64 8.80 -18.00
CA GLY A 52 -15.44 8.50 -18.76
C GLY A 52 -15.74 8.40 -20.26
N SER A 53 -14.71 8.56 -21.09
CA SER A 53 -14.78 8.33 -22.53
C SER A 53 -13.61 7.46 -23.01
N PRO A 54 -13.85 6.42 -23.83
CA PRO A 54 -12.77 5.66 -24.48
C PRO A 54 -11.90 6.50 -25.43
N SER A 55 -12.40 7.64 -25.90
CA SER A 55 -11.64 8.57 -26.75
C SER A 55 -10.80 9.57 -25.96
N ASP A 56 -10.94 9.59 -24.62
CA ASP A 56 -10.18 10.46 -23.74
C ASP A 56 -9.00 9.69 -23.14
N SER A 57 -7.78 10.11 -23.48
CA SER A 57 -6.55 9.48 -22.99
C SER A 57 -6.42 9.54 -21.47
N VAL A 58 -6.90 10.60 -20.81
CA VAL A 58 -6.81 10.72 -19.35
C VAL A 58 -7.71 9.68 -18.68
N THR A 59 -8.96 9.55 -19.16
CA THR A 59 -9.86 8.46 -18.73
C THR A 59 -9.23 7.09 -18.98
N ARG A 60 -8.64 6.84 -20.16
CA ARG A 60 -8.01 5.55 -20.45
C ARG A 60 -6.82 5.23 -19.53
N ILE A 61 -6.04 6.23 -19.13
CA ILE A 61 -4.98 6.06 -18.12
C ILE A 61 -5.61 5.71 -16.76
N ALA A 62 -6.70 6.38 -16.37
CA ALA A 62 -7.42 6.08 -15.13
C ALA A 62 -8.01 4.66 -15.11
N ASP A 63 -8.63 4.24 -16.21
CA ASP A 63 -9.16 2.89 -16.39
C ASP A 63 -8.06 1.83 -16.30
N PHE A 64 -6.91 2.08 -16.93
CA PHE A 64 -5.76 1.19 -16.84
C PHE A 64 -5.25 1.05 -15.41
N TYR A 65 -4.97 2.16 -14.72
CA TYR A 65 -4.45 2.09 -13.36
C TYR A 65 -5.44 1.45 -12.40
N GLY A 66 -6.74 1.72 -12.53
CA GLY A 66 -7.75 1.08 -11.70
C GLY A 66 -7.80 -0.43 -11.92
N ALA A 67 -7.96 -0.87 -13.17
CA ALA A 67 -8.02 -2.29 -13.48
C ALA A 67 -6.71 -3.02 -13.15
N TYR A 68 -5.55 -2.37 -13.34
CA TYR A 68 -4.25 -2.95 -13.03
C TYR A 68 -4.06 -3.11 -11.53
N ILE A 69 -4.38 -2.10 -10.72
CA ILE A 69 -4.28 -2.17 -9.26
C ILE A 69 -5.25 -3.23 -8.70
N ASP A 70 -6.46 -3.33 -9.24
CA ASP A 70 -7.42 -4.40 -8.90
C ASP A 70 -6.86 -5.78 -9.26
N ALA A 71 -6.20 -5.93 -10.42
CA ALA A 71 -5.58 -7.19 -10.83
C ALA A 71 -4.36 -7.57 -9.96
N GLN A 72 -3.62 -6.58 -9.45
CA GLN A 72 -2.48 -6.80 -8.55
C GLN A 72 -2.93 -7.17 -7.12
N SER A 73 -4.05 -6.62 -6.65
CA SER A 73 -4.58 -6.85 -5.29
C SER A 73 -5.65 -7.95 -5.19
N GLY A 74 -6.24 -8.33 -6.32
CA GLY A 74 -7.30 -9.32 -6.41
C GLY A 74 -6.82 -10.77 -6.50
N PRO A 75 -7.76 -11.72 -6.67
CA PRO A 75 -7.44 -13.13 -6.83
C PRO A 75 -6.45 -13.38 -7.98
N GLY A 76 -5.31 -13.99 -7.66
CA GLY A 76 -4.24 -14.24 -8.62
C GLY A 76 -3.07 -13.26 -8.57
N GLU A 77 -3.09 -12.26 -7.67
CA GLU A 77 -1.94 -11.46 -7.22
C GLU A 77 -1.00 -11.01 -8.37
N GLY A 78 -1.56 -10.37 -9.39
CA GLY A 78 -0.74 -9.89 -10.51
C GLY A 78 -0.35 -10.92 -11.57
N GLY A 79 -1.08 -12.03 -11.62
CA GLY A 79 -0.93 -13.07 -12.63
C GLY A 79 -1.42 -12.66 -14.03
N LYS A 80 -2.13 -13.58 -14.70
CA LYS A 80 -2.47 -13.46 -16.12
C LYS A 80 -3.18 -12.15 -16.50
N LEU A 81 -4.13 -11.69 -15.67
CA LEU A 81 -4.90 -10.49 -15.97
C LEU A 81 -4.03 -9.23 -16.03
N ALA A 82 -3.13 -9.04 -15.06
CA ALA A 82 -2.20 -7.92 -15.03
C ALA A 82 -1.28 -7.92 -16.27
N ALA A 83 -0.81 -9.10 -16.69
CA ALA A 83 -0.02 -9.25 -17.90
C ALA A 83 -0.79 -8.86 -19.18
N GLU A 84 -2.06 -9.24 -19.31
CA GLU A 84 -2.88 -8.89 -20.47
C GLU A 84 -3.26 -7.40 -20.48
N LEU A 85 -3.52 -6.80 -19.31
CA LEU A 85 -3.73 -5.35 -19.19
C LEU A 85 -2.49 -4.57 -19.68
N ARG A 86 -1.30 -4.99 -19.25
CA ARG A 86 -0.03 -4.38 -19.72
C ARG A 86 0.10 -4.48 -21.24
N LYS A 87 -0.17 -5.65 -21.84
CA LYS A 87 -0.13 -5.82 -23.30
C LYS A 87 -1.15 -4.95 -24.04
N TYR A 88 -2.30 -4.69 -23.43
CA TYR A 88 -3.39 -3.91 -24.03
C TYR A 88 -3.19 -2.39 -23.91
N TYR A 89 -2.65 -1.89 -22.81
CA TYR A 89 -2.52 -0.45 -22.58
C TYR A 89 -1.11 0.10 -22.89
N ILE A 90 -0.07 -0.71 -22.78
CA ILE A 90 1.33 -0.24 -22.89
C ILE A 90 1.88 -0.54 -24.27
N HIS A 91 2.47 0.45 -24.93
CA HIS A 91 3.13 0.25 -26.23
C HIS A 91 4.17 -0.89 -26.14
N PRO A 92 4.20 -1.86 -27.08
CA PRO A 92 5.04 -3.06 -26.96
C PRO A 92 6.53 -2.76 -26.73
N ASP A 93 7.06 -1.73 -27.38
CA ASP A 93 8.47 -1.34 -27.18
C ASP A 93 8.75 -0.71 -25.83
N TYR A 94 7.77 0.00 -25.25
CA TYR A 94 7.91 0.50 -23.89
C TYR A 94 7.75 -0.64 -22.88
N LEU A 95 6.86 -1.60 -23.13
CA LEU A 95 6.70 -2.77 -22.28
C LEU A 95 8.02 -3.55 -22.12
N LYS A 96 8.80 -3.71 -23.19
CA LYS A 96 10.16 -4.32 -23.11
C LYS A 96 11.09 -3.53 -22.18
N LYS A 97 11.10 -2.20 -22.29
CA LYS A 97 11.89 -1.32 -21.41
C LYS A 97 11.44 -1.43 -19.96
N LEU A 98 10.13 -1.57 -19.75
CA LEU A 98 9.54 -1.71 -18.43
C LEU A 98 9.97 -3.03 -17.78
N VAL A 99 9.88 -4.15 -18.51
CA VAL A 99 10.35 -5.47 -18.02
C VAL A 99 11.84 -5.44 -17.68
N ALA A 100 12.69 -4.87 -18.54
CA ALA A 100 14.12 -4.74 -18.23
C ALA A 100 14.40 -3.90 -16.98
N TRP A 101 13.57 -2.87 -16.73
CA TRP A 101 13.64 -2.12 -15.49
C TRP A 101 13.18 -2.96 -14.29
N GLU A 102 12.10 -3.72 -14.41
CA GLU A 102 11.57 -4.58 -13.35
C GLU A 102 12.60 -5.63 -12.92
N GLU A 103 13.26 -6.28 -13.87
CA GLU A 103 14.34 -7.24 -13.63
C GLU A 103 15.50 -6.62 -12.84
N LYS A 104 15.87 -5.38 -13.16
CA LYS A 104 16.96 -4.66 -12.49
C LYS A 104 16.59 -4.16 -11.10
N ASN A 105 15.35 -3.74 -10.89
CA ASN A 105 14.94 -3.03 -9.68
C ASN A 105 14.13 -3.90 -8.71
N HIS A 106 13.76 -5.12 -9.11
CA HIS A 106 12.94 -6.05 -8.33
C HIS A 106 11.66 -5.40 -7.79
N ALA A 107 11.02 -4.59 -8.64
CA ALA A 107 9.82 -3.83 -8.33
C ALA A 107 8.91 -3.81 -9.56
N ASP A 108 7.60 -3.62 -9.35
CA ASP A 108 6.64 -3.43 -10.44
C ASP A 108 6.94 -2.12 -11.18
N GLY A 109 7.04 -2.18 -12.51
CA GLY A 109 7.44 -1.04 -13.34
C GLY A 109 6.32 -0.03 -13.58
N VAL A 110 5.06 -0.47 -13.56
CA VAL A 110 3.88 0.41 -13.69
C VAL A 110 3.68 1.24 -12.42
N LEU A 111 3.86 0.59 -11.27
CA LEU A 111 3.70 1.18 -9.94
C LEU A 111 4.98 1.83 -9.43
N ARG A 112 6.13 1.48 -10.01
CA ARG A 112 7.49 1.85 -9.56
C ARG A 112 7.72 1.50 -8.08
N ALA A 113 7.16 0.39 -7.62
CA ALA A 113 7.15 -0.02 -6.22
C ALA A 113 7.06 -1.55 -6.07
N GLN A 114 7.38 -2.07 -4.89
CA GLN A 114 7.28 -3.50 -4.58
C GLN A 114 5.89 -3.92 -4.09
N ASN A 115 5.12 -2.98 -3.56
CA ASN A 115 3.78 -3.19 -3.03
C ASN A 115 2.71 -2.63 -3.97
N VAL A 116 1.45 -2.88 -3.62
CA VAL A 116 0.27 -2.38 -4.35
C VAL A 116 -0.31 -1.18 -3.61
N PRO A 117 -0.66 -0.07 -4.30
CA PRO A 117 -1.24 1.10 -3.65
C PRO A 117 -2.69 0.84 -3.25
N VAL A 118 -3.15 1.52 -2.20
CA VAL A 118 -4.54 1.43 -1.71
C VAL A 118 -5.46 2.45 -2.38
N ARG A 119 -4.89 3.45 -3.06
CA ARG A 119 -5.60 4.52 -3.76
C ARG A 119 -4.71 5.11 -4.84
N TRP A 120 -5.32 5.54 -5.93
CA TRP A 120 -4.66 6.30 -6.98
C TRP A 120 -5.52 7.49 -7.38
N THR A 121 -4.87 8.55 -7.88
CA THR A 121 -5.54 9.65 -8.59
C THR A 121 -4.80 9.90 -9.90
N VAL A 122 -5.56 10.29 -10.92
CA VAL A 122 -5.02 10.69 -12.22
C VAL A 122 -5.37 12.16 -12.44
N THR A 123 -4.39 12.95 -12.84
CA THR A 123 -4.53 14.37 -13.11
C THR A 123 -3.97 14.66 -14.49
N ASP A 124 -4.72 15.38 -15.33
CA ASP A 124 -4.23 15.85 -16.60
C ASP A 124 -3.16 16.94 -16.38
N ASN A 125 -1.98 16.77 -16.96
CA ASN A 125 -0.89 17.74 -16.90
C ASN A 125 -0.77 18.59 -18.18
N GLY A 126 -1.59 18.32 -19.20
CA GLY A 126 -1.59 19.02 -20.48
C GLY A 126 -1.00 18.21 -21.65
N THR A 127 -0.90 18.86 -22.81
CA THR A 127 -0.55 18.21 -24.09
C THR A 127 0.29 19.12 -24.99
N ALA A 128 1.21 18.54 -25.76
CA ALA A 128 1.87 19.21 -26.91
C ALA A 128 1.80 18.34 -28.18
N ASP A 129 2.03 17.03 -28.05
CA ASP A 129 1.92 16.01 -29.11
C ASP A 129 1.41 14.64 -28.59
N HIS A 130 1.46 14.42 -27.28
CA HIS A 130 0.90 13.30 -26.53
C HIS A 130 0.11 13.82 -25.31
N THR A 131 -0.57 12.92 -24.60
CA THR A 131 -1.19 13.22 -23.30
C THR A 131 -0.19 12.94 -22.19
N GLU A 132 0.08 13.93 -21.34
CA GLU A 132 0.82 13.74 -20.09
C GLU A 132 -0.18 13.74 -18.91
N ALA A 133 -0.13 12.71 -18.08
CA ALA A 133 -0.94 12.64 -16.86
C ALA A 133 -0.07 12.40 -15.63
N GLY A 134 -0.35 13.14 -14.55
CA GLY A 134 0.19 12.89 -13.22
C GLY A 134 -0.59 11.80 -12.50
N ILE A 135 0.10 10.78 -12.00
CA ILE A 135 -0.46 9.72 -11.15
C ILE A 135 0.03 9.92 -9.73
N THR A 136 -0.89 10.04 -8.78
CA THR A 136 -0.55 9.97 -7.35
C THR A 136 -1.00 8.64 -6.80
N LEU A 137 -0.04 7.82 -6.36
CA LEU A 137 -0.28 6.53 -5.72
C LEU A 137 -0.19 6.72 -4.20
N THR A 138 -1.18 6.23 -3.46
CA THR A 138 -1.20 6.23 -1.99
C THR A 138 -0.94 4.82 -1.46
N TRP A 139 -0.07 4.72 -0.47
CA TRP A 139 0.38 3.47 0.13
C TRP A 139 0.00 3.43 1.61
N GLY A 140 -0.33 2.25 2.14
CA GLY A 140 -0.69 2.09 3.55
C GLY A 140 -2.01 2.77 3.93
N SER A 141 -2.28 2.89 5.23
CA SER A 141 -3.53 3.45 5.75
C SER A 141 -3.30 4.24 7.04
N GLY A 142 -4.19 5.18 7.34
CA GLY A 142 -4.13 5.95 8.58
C GLY A 142 -2.88 6.83 8.65
N SER A 143 -2.24 6.89 9.82
CA SER A 143 -1.10 7.77 10.11
C SER A 143 0.21 7.37 9.41
N THR A 144 0.30 6.18 8.82
CA THR A 144 1.47 5.70 8.08
C THR A 144 1.31 5.84 6.56
N ALA A 145 0.21 6.45 6.10
CA ALA A 145 -0.04 6.61 4.68
C ALA A 145 1.01 7.51 4.01
N GLY A 146 1.58 7.04 2.91
CA GLY A 146 2.55 7.78 2.09
C GLY A 146 2.08 7.90 0.65
N THR A 147 2.67 8.81 -0.13
CA THR A 147 2.33 8.98 -1.55
C THR A 147 3.55 9.01 -2.45
N THR A 148 3.43 8.41 -3.64
CA THR A 148 4.39 8.54 -4.74
C THR A 148 3.72 9.24 -5.91
N LYS A 149 4.45 10.11 -6.60
CA LYS A 149 4.00 10.76 -7.82
C LYS A 149 4.73 10.20 -9.03
N LEU A 150 3.97 9.84 -10.05
CA LEU A 150 4.46 9.43 -11.36
C LEU A 150 3.89 10.37 -12.43
N VAL A 151 4.55 10.39 -13.57
CA VAL A 151 4.10 11.00 -14.81
C VAL A 151 3.99 9.89 -15.84
N VAL A 152 2.89 9.89 -16.58
CA VAL A 152 2.56 8.89 -17.59
C VAL A 152 2.28 9.60 -18.90
N ASP A 153 2.97 9.18 -19.94
CA ASP A 153 2.79 9.71 -21.29
C ASP A 153 2.07 8.68 -22.16
N MET A 154 0.99 9.12 -22.79
CA MET A 154 0.15 8.33 -23.67
C MET A 154 0.05 8.97 -25.06
N THR A 155 0.30 8.18 -26.09
CA THR A 155 0.17 8.60 -27.48
C THR A 155 -1.28 8.83 -27.90
N ARG A 156 -1.49 9.45 -29.08
CA ARG A 156 -2.83 9.69 -29.63
C ARG A 156 -3.59 8.43 -30.04
N ASP A 157 -2.91 7.32 -30.31
CA ASP A 157 -3.50 5.98 -30.47
C ASP A 157 -3.76 5.29 -29.11
N HIS A 158 -3.65 6.06 -28.02
CA HIS A 158 -4.00 5.67 -26.66
C HIS A 158 -3.17 4.48 -26.12
N ARG A 159 -1.85 4.56 -26.32
CA ARG A 159 -0.89 3.60 -25.77
C ARG A 159 0.10 4.32 -24.85
N ILE A 160 0.35 3.74 -23.68
CA ILE A 160 1.35 4.27 -22.74
C ILE A 160 2.74 4.03 -23.33
N ILE A 161 3.51 5.09 -23.46
CA ILE A 161 4.88 5.07 -23.98
C ILE A 161 5.93 5.44 -22.94
N HIS A 162 5.50 5.96 -21.78
CA HIS A 162 6.38 6.25 -20.65
C HIS A 162 5.62 6.30 -19.32
N ILE A 163 6.32 5.88 -18.27
CA ILE A 163 5.95 5.96 -16.86
C ILE A 163 7.23 6.34 -16.10
N GLY A 164 7.25 7.45 -15.40
CA GLY A 164 8.45 7.90 -14.68
C GLY A 164 8.14 8.93 -13.60
N THR A 165 9.17 9.52 -12.99
CA THR A 165 8.98 10.66 -12.06
C THR A 165 8.88 12.01 -12.78
N LYS A 166 9.16 12.01 -14.09
CA LYS A 166 9.05 13.14 -15.03
C LYS A 166 8.55 12.61 -16.37
N GLY A 167 7.83 13.44 -17.13
CA GLY A 167 7.38 13.11 -18.49
C GLY A 167 8.54 13.13 -19.50
N ILE A 168 8.30 12.61 -20.71
CA ILE A 168 9.30 12.54 -21.79
C ILE A 168 9.88 13.93 -22.14
N GLY A 169 9.06 14.99 -22.05
CA GLY A 169 9.48 16.37 -22.32
C GLY A 169 10.10 17.11 -21.11
N GLY A 170 10.06 16.52 -19.92
CA GLY A 170 10.47 17.16 -18.67
C GLY A 170 11.97 17.04 -18.39
N LYS A 171 12.65 18.17 -18.16
CA LYS A 171 14.03 18.21 -17.63
C LYS A 171 14.10 17.77 -16.17
#